data_AF-A0A8T3TTV4-F1
#
_entry.id   AF-A0A8T3TTV4-F1
#
_cell.length_a   1.000
_cell.length_b   1.000
_cell.length_c   1.000
_cell.angle_alpha   90.00
_cell.angle_beta   90.00
_cell.angle_gamma   90.00
#
_symmetry.space_group_name_H-M   'P 1'
#
loop_
_entity.id
_entity.type
_entity.pdbx_description
1 polymer ?
#
loop_
_entity_poly.entity_id
_entity_poly.type
_entity_poly.pdbx_seq_one_letter_code
_entity_poly.pdbx_strand_id
1 'polypeptide(L)'
;MLPELSLGNLPLLWLVGWLLFMCFLAIGFAASVSFDRLAPALGITLTIVLVSYLLEVIGSLWPDAAWLQDYSLFHYMAAKEVLDGRIAAGDLALLVMVIASAVAYAWVVFPRRDLAAPS
;
A
#
# COMPACT_ATOMS: atom_id res chain seq x y z
N MET A 1 11.68 20.63 22.01
CA MET A 1 12.93 20.38 21.28
C MET A 1 12.69 19.19 20.39
N LEU A 2 12.60 19.38 19.07
CA LEU A 2 12.54 18.23 18.16
C LEU A 2 13.90 17.55 18.25
N PRO A 3 13.98 16.24 18.58
CA PRO A 3 15.23 15.50 18.43
C PRO A 3 15.74 15.72 17.01
N GLU A 4 17.04 15.87 16.83
CA GLU A 4 17.66 15.97 15.50
C GLU A 4 17.24 14.73 14.70
N LEU A 5 16.23 14.89 13.83
CA LEU A 5 15.79 13.82 12.94
C LEU A 5 17.01 13.41 12.12
N SER A 6 17.38 12.13 12.21
CA SER A 6 18.55 11.61 11.51
C SER A 6 18.31 11.72 10.01
N LEU A 7 18.90 12.73 9.37
CA LEU A 7 18.89 12.87 7.91
C LEU A 7 19.56 11.66 7.23
N GLY A 8 20.37 10.89 7.97
CA GLY A 8 20.94 9.63 7.50
C GLY A 8 19.88 8.56 7.17
N ASN A 9 18.69 8.63 7.76
CA ASN A 9 17.59 7.70 7.50
C ASN A 9 16.68 8.14 6.34
N LEU A 10 16.96 9.28 5.68
CA LEU A 10 16.16 9.75 4.54
C LEU A 10 16.06 8.75 3.37
N PRO A 11 17.14 8.07 2.94
CA PRO A 11 17.04 7.07 1.87
C PRO A 11 16.09 5.92 2.24
N LEU A 12 16.08 5.56 3.51
CA LEU A 12 15.24 4.50 4.04
C LEU A 12 13.77 4.94 4.12
N LEU A 13 13.51 6.16 4.60
CA LEU A 13 12.19 6.76 4.57
C LEU A 13 11.66 6.85 3.12
N TRP A 14 12.52 7.23 2.18
CA TRP A 14 12.17 7.26 0.77
C TRP A 14 11.80 5.86 0.25
N LEU A 15 12.58 4.82 0.58
CA LEU A 15 12.30 3.45 0.17
C LEU A 15 10.95 2.96 0.70
N VAL A 16 10.67 3.19 1.99
CA VAL A 16 9.40 2.80 2.61
C VAL A 16 8.23 3.54 1.98
N GLY A 17 8.35 4.86 1.77
CA GLY A 17 7.35 5.64 1.07
C GLY A 17 7.13 5.16 -0.37
N TRP A 18 8.22 4.84 -1.09
CA TRP A 18 8.16 4.27 -2.42
C TRP A 18 7.44 2.92 -2.45
N LEU A 19 7.72 2.03 -1.49
CA LEU A 19 7.03 0.74 -1.35
C LEU A 19 5.53 0.91 -1.10
N LEU A 20 5.13 1.86 -0.25
CA LEU A 20 3.72 2.18 -0.03
C LEU A 20 3.03 2.59 -1.35
N PHE A 21 3.62 3.52 -2.10
CA PHE A 21 3.04 3.94 -3.37
C PHE A 21 3.07 2.82 -4.43
N MET A 22 4.08 1.94 -4.40
CA MET A 22 4.11 0.74 -5.24
C MET A 22 3.00 -0.26 -4.88
N CYS A 23 2.58 -0.35 -3.61
CA CYS A 23 1.40 -1.13 -3.24
C CYS A 23 0.15 -0.60 -3.94
N PHE A 24 -0.09 0.72 -3.86
CA PHE A 24 -1.22 1.35 -4.53
C PHE A 24 -1.16 1.23 -6.05
N LEU A 25 0.04 1.37 -6.64
CA LEU A 25 0.26 1.14 -8.07
C LEU A 25 -0.09 -0.30 -8.46
N ALA A 26 0.39 -1.29 -7.71
CA ALA A 26 0.15 -2.70 -7.99
C ALA A 26 -1.34 -3.07 -7.85
N ILE A 27 -2.02 -2.51 -6.85
CA ILE A 27 -3.47 -2.65 -6.68
C ILE A 27 -4.22 -2.01 -7.84
N GLY A 28 -3.83 -0.79 -8.26
CA GLY A 28 -4.43 -0.13 -9.41
C GLY A 28 -4.19 -0.86 -10.72
N PHE A 29 -3.03 -1.50 -10.87
CA PHE A 29 -2.73 -2.38 -11.99
C PHE A 29 -3.61 -3.64 -11.98
N ALA A 30 -3.75 -4.30 -10.83
CA ALA A 30 -4.64 -5.45 -10.64
C ALA A 30 -6.11 -5.11 -10.94
N ALA A 31 -6.57 -3.93 -10.50
CA ALA A 31 -7.89 -3.43 -10.84
C ALA A 31 -8.01 -3.17 -12.36
N SER A 32 -7.00 -2.54 -12.97
CA SER A 32 -7.01 -2.23 -14.41
C SER A 32 -7.09 -3.49 -15.29
N VAL A 33 -6.42 -4.58 -14.93
CA VAL A 33 -6.56 -5.84 -15.68
C VAL A 33 -7.86 -6.59 -15.40
N SER A 34 -8.64 -6.16 -14.40
CA SER A 34 -9.93 -6.77 -14.05
C SER A 34 -11.12 -6.11 -14.76
N PHE A 35 -10.98 -4.86 -15.20
CA PHE A 35 -12.06 -4.10 -15.85
C PHE A 35 -11.64 -3.55 -17.22
N ASP A 36 -12.59 -3.44 -18.15
CA ASP A 36 -12.32 -2.87 -19.49
C ASP A 36 -12.48 -1.34 -19.51
N ARG A 37 -12.99 -0.77 -18.41
CA ARG A 37 -13.27 0.67 -18.29
C ARG A 37 -12.43 1.27 -17.18
N LEU A 38 -11.96 2.49 -17.42
CA LEU A 38 -11.14 3.25 -16.47
C LEU A 38 -11.90 3.52 -15.15
N ALA A 39 -13.18 3.89 -15.22
CA ALA A 39 -13.97 4.30 -14.07
C ALA A 39 -14.02 3.27 -12.92
N PRO A 40 -14.36 1.98 -13.14
CA PRO A 40 -14.33 0.98 -12.06
C PRO A 40 -12.92 0.70 -11.53
N ALA A 41 -11.90 0.67 -12.41
CA ALA A 41 -10.52 0.45 -11.98
C ALA A 41 -10.01 1.59 -11.07
N LEU A 42 -10.25 2.85 -11.47
CA LEU A 42 -9.94 4.02 -10.65
C LEU A 42 -10.76 4.04 -9.37
N GLY A 43 -12.06 3.74 -9.44
CA GLY A 43 -12.95 3.73 -8.29
C GLY A 43 -12.44 2.80 -7.19
N ILE A 44 -12.11 1.55 -7.54
CA ILE A 44 -11.57 0.56 -6.59
C ILE A 44 -10.24 1.02 -6.01
N THR A 45 -9.33 1.51 -6.85
CA THR A 45 -8.02 1.98 -6.41
C THR A 45 -8.15 3.12 -5.40
N LEU A 46 -8.97 4.13 -5.73
CA LEU A 46 -9.22 5.27 -4.85
C LEU A 46 -9.92 4.85 -3.56
N THR A 47 -10.91 3.96 -3.63
CA THR A 47 -11.57 3.43 -2.43
C THR A 47 -10.57 2.75 -1.51
N ILE A 48 -9.65 1.94 -2.03
CA ILE A 48 -8.62 1.28 -1.21
C ILE A 48 -7.69 2.31 -0.56
N VAL A 49 -7.21 3.31 -1.30
CA VAL A 49 -6.39 4.39 -0.74
C VAL A 49 -7.13 5.14 0.37
N LEU A 50 -8.38 5.55 0.11
CA LEU A 50 -9.17 6.34 1.05
C LEU A 50 -9.56 5.53 2.30
N VAL A 51 -9.98 4.29 2.14
CA VAL A 51 -10.31 3.41 3.28
C VAL A 51 -9.06 3.15 4.10
N SER A 52 -7.92 2.85 3.47
CA SER A 52 -6.65 2.69 4.19
C SER A 52 -6.29 3.95 4.99
N TYR A 53 -6.49 5.13 4.41
CA TYR A 53 -6.24 6.39 5.12
C TYR A 53 -7.20 6.59 6.30
N LEU A 54 -8.48 6.33 6.10
CA LEU A 54 -9.49 6.46 7.16
C LEU A 54 -9.21 5.50 8.33
N LEU A 55 -8.82 4.26 8.04
CA LEU A 55 -8.45 3.28 9.07
C LEU A 55 -7.26 3.77 9.90
N GLU A 56 -6.24 4.35 9.24
CA GLU A 56 -5.09 4.96 9.93
C GLU A 56 -5.50 6.08 10.87
N VAL A 57 -6.31 7.02 10.35
CA VAL A 57 -6.74 8.19 11.11
C VAL A 57 -7.62 7.79 12.27
N ILE A 58 -8.58 6.88 12.07
CA ILE A 58 -9.49 6.42 13.13
C ILE A 58 -8.70 5.70 14.22
N GLY A 59 -7.81 4.77 13.85
CA GLY A 59 -7.03 4.01 14.83
C GLY A 59 -6.00 4.84 15.59
N SER A 60 -5.43 5.88 14.96
CA SER A 60 -4.52 6.81 15.64
C SER A 60 -5.23 7.78 16.60
N LEU A 61 -6.51 8.08 16.38
CA LEU A 61 -7.29 9.00 17.21
C LEU A 61 -8.04 8.32 18.36
N TRP A 62 -8.48 7.07 18.17
CA TRP A 62 -9.25 6.31 19.18
C TRP A 62 -8.52 5.04 19.61
N PRO A 63 -8.05 4.95 20.87
CA PRO A 63 -7.33 3.77 21.37
C PRO A 63 -8.10 2.46 21.22
N ASP A 64 -9.42 2.47 21.45
CA ASP A 64 -10.29 1.28 21.30
C ASP A 64 -10.38 0.79 19.84
N ALA A 65 -10.01 1.65 18.88
CA ALA A 65 -10.00 1.37 17.46
C ALA A 65 -8.59 1.21 16.88
N ALA A 66 -7.54 1.16 17.72
CA ALA A 66 -6.14 1.06 17.26
C ALA A 66 -5.90 -0.17 16.37
N TRP A 67 -6.62 -1.26 16.61
CA TRP A 67 -6.58 -2.49 15.80
C TRP A 67 -6.95 -2.27 14.32
N LEU A 68 -7.62 -1.16 13.96
CA LEU A 68 -7.91 -0.82 12.58
C LEU A 68 -6.64 -0.44 11.79
N GLN A 69 -5.58 0.02 12.46
CA GLN A 69 -4.33 0.40 11.81
C GLN A 69 -3.66 -0.80 11.14
N ASP A 70 -3.84 -2.02 11.66
CA ASP A 70 -3.30 -3.25 11.06
C ASP A 70 -3.79 -3.48 9.61
N TYR A 71 -4.95 -2.91 9.25
CA TYR A 71 -5.55 -3.00 7.92
C TYR A 71 -5.22 -1.82 7.01
N SER A 72 -4.52 -0.80 7.55
CA SER A 72 -4.07 0.37 6.81
C SER A 72 -2.68 0.12 6.23
N LEU A 73 -2.53 0.28 4.91
CA LEU A 73 -1.20 0.30 4.27
C LEU A 73 -0.36 1.49 4.74
N PHE A 74 -0.98 2.60 5.16
CA PHE A 74 -0.25 3.76 5.70
C PHE A 74 0.42 3.45 7.04
N HIS A 75 -0.11 2.50 7.82
CA HIS A 75 0.44 2.12 9.11
C HIS A 75 1.89 1.64 8.97
N TYR A 76 2.13 0.80 7.98
CA TYR A 76 3.43 0.18 7.67
C TYR A 76 4.47 1.16 7.10
N MET A 77 4.11 2.42 6.84
CA MET A 77 5.08 3.46 6.49
C MET A 77 5.79 4.04 7.71
N ALA A 78 5.11 4.10 8.88
CA ALA A 78 5.60 4.55 10.19
C ALA A 78 6.74 5.60 10.14
N ALA A 79 6.56 6.68 9.39
CA ALA A 79 7.66 7.58 8.99
C ALA A 79 8.50 8.14 10.16
N LYS A 80 7.86 8.38 11.31
CA LYS A 80 8.54 8.84 12.52
C LYS A 80 9.52 7.79 13.06
N GLU A 81 9.09 6.52 13.09
CA GLU A 81 9.92 5.41 13.59
C GLU A 81 11.09 5.16 12.66
N VAL A 82 10.85 5.21 11.35
CA VAL A 82 11.89 5.09 10.32
C VAL A 82 12.95 6.19 10.48
N LEU A 83 12.53 7.44 10.70
CA LEU A 83 13.46 8.55 10.95
C LEU A 83 14.23 8.40 12.27
N ASP A 84 13.63 7.79 13.29
CA ASP A 84 14.29 7.41 14.54
C ASP A 84 15.22 6.18 14.38
N GLY A 85 15.34 5.62 13.17
CA GLY A 85 16.18 4.45 12.88
C GLY A 85 15.56 3.12 13.33
N ARG A 86 14.28 3.12 13.67
CA ARG A 86 13.51 1.92 14.05
C ARG A 86 12.75 1.44 12.81
N ILE A 87 13.12 0.26 12.32
CA ILE A 87 12.37 -0.44 11.28
C ILE A 87 11.99 -1.82 11.78
N ALA A 88 10.72 -2.18 11.60
CA ALA A 88 10.29 -3.55 11.66
C ALA A 88 10.44 -4.17 10.26
N ALA A 89 11.30 -5.18 10.14
CA ALA A 89 11.46 -5.93 8.90
C ALA A 89 10.13 -6.58 8.44
N GLY A 90 9.21 -6.85 9.39
CA GLY A 90 7.87 -7.34 9.11
C GLY A 90 7.04 -6.37 8.26
N ASP A 91 7.13 -5.07 8.52
CA ASP A 91 6.36 -4.04 7.80
C ASP A 91 6.81 -3.94 6.35
N LEU A 92 8.13 -3.94 6.13
CA LEU A 92 8.74 -3.99 4.80
C LEU A 92 8.32 -5.25 4.05
N ALA A 93 8.38 -6.41 4.72
CA ALA A 93 7.97 -7.68 4.13
C ALA A 93 6.49 -7.66 3.74
N LEU A 94 5.63 -7.08 4.57
CA LEU A 94 4.20 -6.96 4.28
C LEU A 94 3.94 -6.09 3.05
N LEU A 95 4.58 -4.92 2.93
CA LEU A 95 4.45 -4.08 1.74
C LEU A 95 4.90 -4.82 0.46
N VAL A 96 6.03 -5.53 0.53
CA VAL A 96 6.53 -6.36 -0.59
C VAL A 96 5.53 -7.48 -0.92
N MET A 97 4.97 -8.14 0.10
CA MET A 97 3.98 -9.21 -0.08
C MET A 97 2.68 -8.69 -0.72
N VAL A 98 2.22 -7.49 -0.36
CA VAL A 98 1.06 -6.86 -0.99
C VAL A 98 1.33 -6.59 -2.47
N ILE A 99 2.49 -6.01 -2.80
CA ILE A 99 2.92 -5.78 -4.19
C ILE A 99 2.95 -7.11 -4.96
N ALA A 100 3.64 -8.11 -4.42
CA ALA A 100 3.79 -9.42 -5.05
C ALA A 100 2.43 -10.09 -5.29
N SER A 101 1.52 -10.01 -4.31
CA SER A 101 0.18 -10.61 -4.41
C SER A 101 -0.68 -9.93 -5.46
N ALA A 102 -0.67 -8.60 -5.51
CA ALA A 102 -1.43 -7.84 -6.52
C ALA A 102 -0.90 -8.06 -7.93
N VAL A 103 0.44 -8.10 -8.10
CA VAL A 103 1.08 -8.41 -9.39
C VAL A 103 0.81 -9.86 -9.81
N ALA A 104 0.91 -10.82 -8.89
CA ALA A 104 0.61 -12.22 -9.17
C ALA A 104 -0.84 -12.41 -9.58
N TYR A 105 -1.78 -11.76 -8.88
CA TYR A 105 -3.18 -11.74 -9.28
C TYR A 105 -3.35 -11.19 -10.70
N ALA A 106 -2.71 -10.06 -11.01
CA ALA A 106 -2.82 -9.45 -12.33
C ALA A 106 -2.29 -10.37 -13.43
N TRP A 107 -1.17 -11.04 -13.19
CA TRP A 107 -0.60 -12.03 -14.12
C TRP A 107 -1.51 -13.24 -14.32
N VAL A 108 -2.24 -13.68 -13.30
CA VAL A 108 -3.18 -14.80 -13.45
C VAL A 108 -4.44 -14.38 -14.23
N VAL A 109 -4.96 -13.18 -13.97
CA VAL A 109 -6.23 -12.71 -14.56
C VAL A 109 -6.07 -12.26 -16.01
N PHE A 110 -5.01 -11.51 -16.31
CA PHE A 110 -4.81 -10.89 -17.62
C PHE A 110 -4.84 -11.90 -18.79
N PRO A 111 -4.06 -13.00 -18.80
CA PRO A 111 -4.08 -13.97 -19.89
C PRO A 111 -5.41 -14.71 -19.99
N ARG A 112 -6.07 -14.98 -18.86
CA ARG A 112 -7.36 -15.70 -18.85
C ARG A 112 -8.47 -14.88 -19.49
N ARG A 113 -8.46 -13.57 -19.29
CA ARG A 113 -9.44 -12.67 -19.89
C ARG A 113 -9.13 -12.42 -21.36
N ASP A 114 -7.88 -12.13 -21.68
CA ASP A 114 -7.50 -11.64 -23.01
C ASP A 114 -7.32 -12.78 -24.03
N LEU A 115 -7.00 -14.00 -23.60
CA LEU A 115 -6.95 -15.18 -24.49
C LEU A 115 -8.32 -15.85 -24.70
N ALA A 116 -9.31 -15.56 -23.85
CA ALA A 116 -10.66 -16.11 -23.97
C ALA A 116 -11.58 -15.25 -24.86
N ALA A 117 -11.16 -14.05 -25.23
CA ALA A 117 -11.88 -13.22 -26.19
C ALA A 117 -11.68 -13.79 -27.61
N PRO A 118 -12.74 -14.13 -28.36
CA PRO A 118 -12.61 -14.64 -29.71
C PRO A 118 -12.06 -13.54 -30.63
N SER A 119 -11.04 -13.88 -31.42
CA SER A 119 -10.50 -13.06 -32.52
C SER A 119 -11.47 -12.94 -33.68
#